data_AF-A0A540LBR8-F1
#
_entry.id   AF-A0A540LBR8-F1
#
_cell.length_a   1.000
_cell.length_b   1.000
_cell.length_c   1.000
_cell.angle_alpha   90.00
_cell.angle_beta   90.00
_cell.angle_gamma   90.00
#
_symmetry.space_group_name_H-M   'P 1'
#
loop_
_entity.id
_entity.type
_entity.pdbx_description
1 polymer ?
#
loop_
_entity_poly.entity_id
_entity_poly.type
_entity_poly.pdbx_seq_one_letter_code
_entity_poly.pdbx_strand_id
1 'polypeptide(L)'
;MIARTAVAQDDISGDGTTSTVLFIGELMKQSERYIDEGMHPRVLVDGFEIAKRATLQFLEKFKTPVVMGNEPDKEILKMVARTTLRTKLYEALADQLTDIVVNSVLCIRKPEEPIDLFMVEIMHMRHKFDVDTRLVCSGNDNNFVVINQKGIDPPSLDLLARAGIIAMRRAKRRNMERLVLACGGEAVNSVDDVTPDCLGWAGLVYEHVLGEDKYTFVENVKNPHSCTILIKGPNDHTIAQIKDAVRDGLRAVKNTVEDEAVILGAGAFEVAARQYLVNEVKKTVKRGVQAFADALLVVPKTLAENSGLDTQDVIIALTVYF
;
A
#
# COMPACT_ATOMS: atom_id res chain seq x y z
N MET A 1 20.30 0.89 16.11
CA MET A 1 20.39 -0.10 15.01
C MET A 1 19.03 -0.68 14.66
N ILE A 2 18.24 -1.17 15.63
CA ILE A 2 16.89 -1.75 15.41
C ILE A 2 15.94 -0.82 14.63
N ALA A 3 15.89 0.47 14.98
CA ALA A 3 15.04 1.44 14.27
C ALA A 3 15.38 1.57 12.77
N ARG A 4 16.65 1.39 12.37
CA ARG A 4 17.04 1.42 10.95
C ARG A 4 16.50 0.20 10.20
N THR A 5 16.41 -0.95 10.86
CA THR A 5 15.83 -2.16 10.28
C THR A 5 14.33 -1.98 10.04
N ALA A 6 13.62 -1.31 10.96
CA ALA A 6 12.20 -0.98 10.76
C ALA A 6 11.98 -0.02 9.59
N VAL A 7 12.83 1.01 9.44
CA VAL A 7 12.76 1.93 8.28
C VAL A 7 13.04 1.19 6.97
N ALA A 8 14.06 0.32 6.95
CA ALA A 8 14.36 -0.48 5.77
C ALA A 8 13.20 -1.43 5.40
N GLN A 9 12.51 -1.98 6.40
CA GLN A 9 11.32 -2.81 6.18
C GLN A 9 10.17 -2.00 5.54
N ASP A 10 9.93 -0.77 6.01
CA ASP A 10 8.91 0.12 5.43
C ASP A 10 9.23 0.52 3.98
N ASP A 11 10.50 0.80 3.70
CA ASP A 11 10.93 1.22 2.37
C ASP A 11 10.80 0.11 1.32
N ILE A 12 11.07 -1.14 1.71
CA ILE A 12 11.03 -2.31 0.81
C ILE A 12 9.62 -2.90 0.71
N SER A 13 9.04 -3.27 1.85
CA SER A 13 7.79 -4.04 1.87
C SER A 13 6.56 -3.19 2.16
N GLY A 14 6.72 -2.05 2.85
CA GLY A 14 5.61 -1.17 3.21
C GLY A 14 4.75 -1.63 4.38
N ASP A 15 5.03 -2.78 4.98
CA ASP A 15 4.30 -3.29 6.15
C ASP A 15 5.23 -4.13 7.05
N GLY A 16 4.76 -4.51 8.24
CA GLY A 16 5.49 -5.41 9.15
C GLY A 16 6.61 -4.74 9.96
N THR A 17 6.67 -3.41 9.98
CA THR A 17 7.67 -2.65 10.76
C THR A 17 7.61 -3.00 12.25
N THR A 18 6.39 -3.11 12.81
CA THR A 18 6.17 -3.52 14.21
C THR A 18 6.58 -4.96 14.46
N SER A 19 6.19 -5.89 13.59
CA SER A 19 6.52 -7.31 13.72
C SER A 19 8.04 -7.55 13.71
N THR A 20 8.78 -6.83 12.86
CA THR A 20 10.24 -6.90 12.81
C THR A 20 10.88 -6.47 14.14
N VAL A 21 10.39 -5.40 14.76
CA VAL A 21 10.91 -4.93 16.05
C VAL A 21 10.60 -5.92 17.17
N LEU A 22 9.37 -6.44 17.21
CA LEU A 22 8.97 -7.46 18.19
C LEU A 22 9.81 -8.73 18.07
N PHE A 23 10.03 -9.19 16.84
CA PHE A 23 10.81 -10.39 16.56
C PHE A 23 12.28 -10.24 16.98
N ILE A 24 12.91 -9.10 16.67
CA ILE A 24 14.28 -8.81 17.12
C ILE A 24 14.35 -8.77 18.65
N GLY A 25 13.39 -8.12 19.31
CA GLY A 25 13.33 -8.04 20.76
C GLY A 25 13.22 -9.42 21.42
N GLU A 26 12.31 -10.27 20.95
CA GLU A 26 12.14 -11.62 21.48
C GLU A 26 13.35 -12.50 21.19
N LEU A 27 13.97 -12.39 20.00
CA LEU A 27 15.16 -13.16 19.65
C LEU A 27 16.34 -12.82 20.58
N MET A 28 16.52 -11.54 20.94
CA MET A 28 17.51 -11.12 21.92
C MET A 28 17.19 -11.64 23.33
N LYS A 29 15.94 -11.55 23.76
CA LYS A 29 15.48 -12.07 25.07
C LYS A 29 15.68 -13.58 25.18
N GLN A 30 15.38 -14.35 24.14
CA GLN A 30 15.64 -15.79 24.14
C GLN A 30 17.14 -16.07 24.13
N SER A 31 17.94 -15.28 23.42
CA SER A 31 19.41 -15.43 23.41
C SER A 31 20.02 -15.23 24.79
N GLU A 32 19.59 -14.20 25.53
CA GLU A 32 20.07 -13.90 26.88
C GLU A 32 19.93 -15.10 27.82
N ARG A 33 18.77 -15.76 27.81
CA ARG A 33 18.51 -16.97 28.62
C ARG A 33 19.54 -18.08 28.39
N TYR A 34 19.87 -18.36 27.13
CA TYR A 34 20.85 -19.41 26.81
C TYR A 34 22.29 -18.98 27.08
N ILE A 35 22.60 -17.68 26.97
CA ILE A 35 23.91 -17.13 27.35
C ILE A 35 24.12 -17.26 28.86
N ASP A 36 23.09 -16.96 29.66
CA ASP A 36 23.12 -17.12 31.12
C ASP A 36 23.30 -18.59 31.55
N GLU A 37 22.78 -19.54 30.76
CA GLU A 37 23.04 -20.98 30.92
C GLU A 37 24.46 -21.41 30.52
N GLY A 38 25.33 -20.47 30.13
CA GLY A 38 26.74 -20.73 29.78
C GLY A 38 26.98 -21.03 28.30
N MET A 39 26.01 -20.77 27.41
CA MET A 39 26.21 -20.96 25.98
C MET A 39 27.06 -19.86 25.36
N HIS A 40 28.07 -20.26 24.58
CA HIS A 40 28.85 -19.29 23.81
C HIS A 40 27.99 -18.66 22.69
N PRO A 41 27.92 -17.31 22.57
CA PRO A 41 27.06 -16.62 21.60
C PRO A 41 27.22 -17.07 20.15
N ARG A 42 28.43 -17.47 19.74
CA ARG A 42 28.70 -18.02 18.41
C ARG A 42 27.85 -19.25 18.07
N VAL A 43 27.61 -20.13 19.05
CA VAL A 43 26.79 -21.33 18.87
C VAL A 43 25.31 -20.97 18.66
N LEU A 44 24.82 -19.89 19.32
CA LEU A 44 23.48 -19.37 19.09
C LEU A 44 23.35 -18.80 17.68
N VAL A 45 24.32 -18.00 17.24
CA VAL A 45 24.33 -17.43 15.89
C VAL A 45 24.33 -18.51 14.82
N ASP A 46 25.16 -19.55 14.97
CA ASP A 46 25.17 -20.69 14.05
C ASP A 46 23.80 -21.40 14.03
N GLY A 47 23.15 -21.55 15.20
CA GLY A 47 21.80 -22.07 15.31
C GLY A 47 20.74 -21.21 14.63
N PHE A 48 20.82 -19.88 14.76
CA PHE A 48 19.93 -18.93 14.09
C PHE A 48 20.05 -18.98 12.58
N GLU A 49 21.26 -19.10 12.04
CA GLU A 49 21.44 -19.17 10.59
C GLU A 49 20.87 -20.48 10.01
N ILE A 50 21.02 -21.60 10.74
CA ILE A 50 20.39 -22.87 10.38
C ILE A 50 18.85 -22.75 10.43
N ALA A 51 18.31 -22.16 11.51
CA ALA A 51 16.87 -21.99 11.69
C ALA A 51 16.27 -21.07 10.62
N LYS A 52 16.93 -19.95 10.31
CA LYS A 52 16.54 -19.03 9.24
C LYS A 52 16.46 -19.73 7.89
N ARG A 53 17.49 -20.51 7.52
CA ARG A 53 17.49 -21.23 6.24
C ARG A 53 16.37 -22.26 6.16
N ALA A 54 16.15 -23.01 7.24
CA ALA A 54 15.06 -23.99 7.31
C ALA A 54 13.68 -23.31 7.24
N THR A 55 13.52 -22.16 7.90
CA THR A 55 12.28 -21.36 7.88
C THR A 55 11.97 -20.84 6.48
N LEU A 56 12.97 -20.35 5.75
CA LEU A 56 12.79 -19.92 4.35
C LEU A 56 12.41 -21.08 3.43
N GLN A 57 12.98 -22.27 3.64
CA GLN A 57 12.58 -23.46 2.89
C GLN A 57 11.15 -23.90 3.22
N PHE A 58 10.73 -23.74 4.46
CA PHE A 58 9.35 -24.01 4.88
C PHE A 58 8.38 -22.99 4.29
N LEU A 59 8.77 -21.72 4.24
CA LEU A 59 7.97 -20.64 3.65
C LEU A 59 7.59 -20.93 2.20
N GLU A 60 8.53 -21.42 1.38
CA GLU A 60 8.26 -21.81 -0.01
C GLU A 60 7.21 -22.92 -0.16
N LYS A 61 7.07 -23.79 0.85
CA LYS A 61 6.07 -24.86 0.88
C LYS A 61 4.74 -24.40 1.48
N PHE A 62 4.77 -23.41 2.37
CA PHE A 62 3.61 -22.92 3.10
C PHE A 62 2.84 -21.83 2.33
N LYS A 63 3.51 -21.09 1.45
CA LYS A 63 2.87 -20.04 0.66
C LYS A 63 1.78 -20.61 -0.25
N THR A 64 0.66 -19.91 -0.34
CA THR A 64 -0.44 -20.24 -1.25
C THR A 64 -0.27 -19.42 -2.54
N PRO A 65 -0.18 -20.06 -3.71
CA PRO A 65 -0.06 -19.33 -4.98
C PRO A 65 -1.36 -18.57 -5.28
N VAL A 66 -1.24 -17.37 -5.82
CA VAL A 66 -2.36 -16.55 -6.28
C VAL A 66 -2.36 -16.53 -7.80
N VAL A 67 -3.49 -16.87 -8.40
CA VAL A 67 -3.62 -16.90 -9.85
C VAL A 67 -3.73 -15.47 -10.38
N MET A 68 -2.63 -14.95 -10.93
CA MET A 68 -2.56 -13.63 -11.57
C MET A 68 -2.65 -13.74 -13.10
N GLY A 69 -3.67 -14.45 -13.61
CA GLY A 69 -3.93 -14.56 -15.05
C GLY A 69 -4.50 -13.28 -15.67
N ASN A 70 -5.13 -13.43 -16.85
CA ASN A 70 -5.87 -12.35 -17.52
C ASN A 70 -7.00 -11.80 -16.64
N GLU A 71 -7.59 -12.64 -15.80
CA GLU A 71 -8.54 -12.26 -14.76
C GLU A 71 -7.89 -12.54 -13.39
N PRO A 72 -7.40 -11.49 -12.70
CA PRO A 72 -6.83 -11.66 -11.36
C PRO A 72 -7.93 -12.01 -10.37
N ASP A 73 -7.61 -12.87 -9.40
CA ASP A 73 -8.51 -13.17 -8.29
C ASP A 73 -8.72 -11.93 -7.41
N LYS A 74 -9.80 -11.20 -7.71
CA LYS A 74 -10.16 -9.99 -6.98
C LYS A 74 -10.53 -10.28 -5.53
N GLU A 75 -10.99 -11.49 -5.19
CA GLU A 75 -11.38 -11.80 -3.82
C GLU A 75 -10.15 -11.86 -2.91
N ILE A 76 -9.09 -12.56 -3.35
CA ILE A 76 -7.83 -12.62 -2.59
C ILE A 76 -7.23 -11.22 -2.44
N LEU A 77 -7.20 -10.42 -3.51
CA LEU A 77 -6.69 -9.04 -3.45
C LEU A 77 -7.50 -8.16 -2.49
N LYS A 78 -8.82 -8.31 -2.46
CA LYS A 78 -9.69 -7.63 -1.47
C LYS A 78 -9.42 -8.11 -0.06
N MET A 79 -9.19 -9.41 0.15
CA MET A 79 -8.83 -9.94 1.47
C MET A 79 -7.51 -9.34 1.96
N VAL A 80 -6.47 -9.29 1.11
CA VAL A 80 -5.19 -8.67 1.45
C VAL A 80 -5.37 -7.19 1.80
N ALA A 81 -5.99 -6.40 0.92
CA ALA A 81 -6.23 -4.98 1.17
C ALA A 81 -7.03 -4.76 2.47
N ARG A 82 -8.06 -5.56 2.71
CA ARG A 82 -8.88 -5.51 3.92
C ARG A 82 -8.06 -5.78 5.17
N THR A 83 -7.19 -6.80 5.17
CA THR A 83 -6.35 -7.12 6.33
C THR A 83 -5.41 -5.97 6.68
N THR A 84 -4.73 -5.37 5.71
CA THR A 84 -3.83 -4.23 5.94
C THR A 84 -4.61 -3.00 6.42
N LEU A 85 -5.73 -2.65 5.77
CA LEU A 85 -6.50 -1.45 6.11
C LEU A 85 -7.14 -1.52 7.51
N ARG A 86 -7.64 -2.69 7.92
CA ARG A 86 -8.27 -2.89 9.24
C ARG A 86 -7.30 -2.72 10.41
N THR A 87 -5.99 -2.79 10.19
CA THR A 87 -5.00 -2.52 11.26
C THR A 87 -4.94 -1.06 11.68
N LYS A 88 -5.35 -0.13 10.80
CA LYS A 88 -5.22 1.32 11.01
C LYS A 88 -6.53 2.08 10.95
N LEU A 89 -7.58 1.50 10.39
CA LEU A 89 -8.87 2.16 10.16
C LEU A 89 -10.02 1.39 10.79
N TYR A 90 -11.14 2.08 11.03
CA TYR A 90 -12.37 1.45 11.47
C TYR A 90 -12.98 0.59 10.34
N GLU A 91 -13.66 -0.49 10.74
CA GLU A 91 -14.08 -1.57 9.83
C GLU A 91 -14.88 -1.06 8.61
N ALA A 92 -15.90 -0.22 8.84
CA ALA A 92 -16.75 0.28 7.75
C ALA A 92 -15.98 1.07 6.68
N LEU A 93 -15.01 1.90 7.07
CA LEU A 93 -14.18 2.63 6.11
C LEU A 93 -13.12 1.76 5.49
N ALA A 94 -12.54 0.82 6.24
CA ALA A 94 -11.60 -0.13 5.70
C ALA A 94 -12.25 -0.94 4.56
N ASP A 95 -13.49 -1.41 4.75
CA ASP A 95 -14.21 -2.15 3.73
C ASP A 95 -14.53 -1.31 2.49
N GLN A 96 -14.91 -0.04 2.66
CA GLN A 96 -15.10 0.88 1.53
C GLN A 96 -13.81 1.15 0.76
N LEU A 97 -12.70 1.39 1.47
CA LEU A 97 -11.40 1.67 0.86
C LEU A 97 -10.79 0.42 0.23
N THR A 98 -11.15 -0.78 0.68
CA THR A 98 -10.65 -2.05 0.13
C THR A 98 -10.91 -2.13 -1.36
N ASP A 99 -12.16 -1.89 -1.79
CA ASP A 99 -12.52 -1.93 -3.20
C ASP A 99 -11.79 -0.85 -4.00
N ILE A 100 -11.65 0.36 -3.45
CA ILE A 100 -10.96 1.48 -4.11
C ILE A 100 -9.47 1.17 -4.30
N VAL A 101 -8.79 0.64 -3.29
CA VAL A 101 -7.37 0.31 -3.34
C VAL A 101 -7.11 -0.79 -4.37
N VAL A 102 -7.88 -1.86 -4.35
CA VAL A 102 -7.73 -2.97 -5.31
C VAL A 102 -7.99 -2.50 -6.73
N ASN A 103 -9.08 -1.75 -6.96
CA ASN A 103 -9.40 -1.22 -8.29
C ASN A 103 -8.30 -0.26 -8.79
N SER A 104 -7.72 0.55 -7.90
CA SER A 104 -6.64 1.49 -8.25
C SER A 104 -5.38 0.75 -8.71
N VAL A 105 -4.97 -0.33 -8.02
CA VAL A 105 -3.81 -1.14 -8.43
C VAL A 105 -4.07 -1.89 -9.73
N LEU A 106 -5.28 -2.42 -9.91
CA LEU A 106 -5.66 -3.10 -11.16
C LEU A 106 -5.73 -2.13 -12.35
N CYS A 107 -6.11 -0.88 -12.11
CA CYS A 107 -6.17 0.17 -13.12
C CYS A 107 -4.78 0.51 -13.70
N ILE A 108 -3.75 0.54 -12.83
CA ILE A 108 -2.38 0.85 -13.25
C ILE A 108 -1.60 -0.38 -13.74
N ARG A 109 -2.13 -1.59 -13.51
CA ARG A 109 -1.47 -2.84 -13.89
C ARG A 109 -1.37 -2.93 -15.41
N LYS A 110 -0.15 -3.12 -15.91
CA LYS A 110 0.14 -3.56 -17.27
C LYS A 110 0.76 -4.96 -17.20
N PRO A 111 0.46 -5.88 -18.14
CA PRO A 111 0.94 -7.26 -18.05
C PRO A 111 2.46 -7.42 -18.04
N GLU A 112 3.20 -6.52 -18.70
CA GLU A 112 4.65 -6.67 -18.95
C GLU A 112 5.51 -5.66 -18.18
N GLU A 113 4.92 -4.69 -17.47
CA GLU A 113 5.65 -3.64 -16.75
C GLU A 113 5.48 -3.79 -15.23
N PRO A 114 6.52 -3.47 -14.44
CA PRO A 114 6.41 -3.42 -12.99
C PRO A 114 5.42 -2.34 -12.55
N ILE A 115 4.70 -2.59 -11.47
CA ILE A 115 3.66 -1.67 -11.00
C ILE A 115 4.31 -0.46 -10.34
N ASP A 116 4.10 0.72 -10.94
CA ASP A 116 4.50 1.99 -10.36
C ASP A 116 3.35 2.65 -9.57
N LEU A 117 3.45 2.63 -8.24
CA LEU A 117 2.50 3.26 -7.34
C LEU A 117 2.49 4.79 -7.46
N PHE A 118 3.51 5.42 -8.07
CA PHE A 118 3.48 6.85 -8.33
C PHE A 118 2.40 7.25 -9.34
N MET A 119 1.88 6.30 -10.13
CA MET A 119 0.74 6.52 -11.02
C MET A 119 -0.60 6.62 -10.28
N VAL A 120 -0.64 6.24 -9.00
CA VAL A 120 -1.79 6.51 -8.12
C VAL A 120 -1.56 7.82 -7.38
N GLU A 121 -2.42 8.81 -7.63
CA GLU A 121 -2.42 10.05 -6.88
C GLU A 121 -3.32 9.94 -5.65
N ILE A 122 -2.80 10.25 -4.46
CA ILE A 122 -3.63 10.38 -3.26
C ILE A 122 -3.88 11.88 -3.03
N MET A 123 -5.08 12.33 -3.38
CA MET A 123 -5.56 13.66 -3.08
C MET A 123 -6.39 13.63 -1.80
N HIS A 124 -6.41 14.75 -1.07
CA HIS A 124 -7.30 14.90 0.07
C HIS A 124 -8.09 16.20 -0.03
N MET A 125 -9.33 16.15 0.45
CA MET A 125 -10.23 17.28 0.54
C MET A 125 -10.78 17.34 1.97
N ARG A 126 -10.67 18.52 2.59
CA ARG A 126 -11.35 18.79 3.85
C ARG A 126 -12.82 19.02 3.55
N HIS A 127 -13.70 18.22 4.16
CA HIS A 127 -15.13 18.39 4.00
C HIS A 127 -15.82 18.30 5.35
N LYS A 128 -16.68 19.28 5.67
CA LYS A 128 -17.40 19.39 6.95
C LYS A 128 -18.91 19.08 6.84
N PHE A 129 -19.32 18.18 5.95
CA PHE A 129 -20.73 17.89 5.53
C PHE A 129 -21.34 18.81 4.45
N ASP A 130 -22.35 18.26 3.75
CA ASP A 130 -22.93 18.61 2.43
C ASP A 130 -23.87 19.84 2.41
N VAL A 131 -23.38 21.02 2.01
CA VAL A 131 -24.31 22.11 1.63
C VAL A 131 -23.91 22.94 0.40
N ASP A 132 -22.87 22.57 -0.34
CA ASP A 132 -22.48 23.32 -1.55
C ASP A 132 -22.60 22.45 -2.81
N THR A 133 -23.83 22.05 -3.13
CA THR A 133 -24.18 21.66 -4.51
C THR A 133 -24.64 22.91 -5.24
N ARG A 134 -23.75 23.52 -6.03
CA ARG A 134 -24.14 24.55 -7.00
C ARG A 134 -24.28 23.94 -8.38
N LEU A 135 -25.33 24.35 -9.08
CA LEU A 135 -25.59 24.00 -10.46
C LEU A 135 -24.54 24.67 -11.36
N VAL A 136 -23.60 23.90 -11.89
CA VAL A 136 -22.70 24.36 -12.96
C VAL A 136 -23.28 23.87 -14.28
N CYS A 137 -24.33 24.54 -14.74
CA CYS A 137 -24.75 24.46 -16.13
C CYS A 137 -24.74 25.87 -16.71
N SER A 138 -23.69 26.16 -17.48
CA SER A 138 -23.73 27.16 -18.53
C SER A 138 -22.87 26.60 -19.65
N GLY A 139 -23.55 26.18 -20.72
CA GLY A 139 -22.99 25.35 -21.77
C GLY A 139 -21.86 26.02 -22.55
N ASN A 140 -21.03 25.16 -23.14
CA ASN A 140 -20.62 25.25 -24.53
C ASN A 140 -20.05 23.88 -24.92
N ASP A 141 -20.48 23.38 -26.07
CA ASP A 141 -20.26 21.99 -26.53
C ASP A 141 -18.84 21.72 -27.07
N ASN A 142 -17.84 22.54 -26.73
CA ASN A 142 -16.43 22.28 -27.07
C ASN A 142 -15.49 22.97 -26.07
N ASN A 143 -15.09 22.28 -25.00
CA ASN A 143 -14.25 22.85 -23.94
C ASN A 143 -12.82 22.32 -24.03
N PHE A 144 -11.96 23.07 -24.71
CA PHE A 144 -10.53 22.86 -24.65
C PHE A 144 -10.01 23.26 -23.26
N VAL A 145 -9.21 22.40 -22.63
CA VAL A 145 -8.62 22.64 -21.31
C VAL A 145 -7.10 22.65 -21.45
N VAL A 146 -6.48 23.71 -20.94
CA VAL A 146 -5.02 23.86 -20.94
C VAL A 146 -4.50 23.60 -19.52
N ILE A 147 -3.59 22.64 -19.39
CA ILE A 147 -2.94 22.32 -18.12
C ILE A 147 -1.45 22.61 -18.28
N ASN A 148 -0.99 23.72 -17.68
CA ASN A 148 0.40 24.13 -17.80
C ASN A 148 1.17 23.87 -16.49
N GLN A 149 2.34 23.25 -16.60
CA GLN A 149 3.29 23.11 -15.49
C GLN A 149 3.83 24.47 -15.03
N LYS A 150 4.00 25.42 -15.95
CA LYS A 150 4.50 26.78 -15.64
C LYS A 150 3.35 27.74 -15.32
N GLY A 151 3.71 28.94 -14.92
CA GLY A 151 2.74 30.02 -14.72
C GLY A 151 2.13 30.48 -16.05
N ILE A 152 0.91 31.00 -15.96
CA ILE A 152 0.25 31.76 -17.02
C ILE A 152 0.06 33.18 -16.47
N ASP A 153 0.42 34.18 -17.25
CA ASP A 153 0.28 35.59 -16.87
C ASP A 153 -1.20 36.03 -16.85
N PRO A 154 -1.56 37.04 -16.03
CA PRO A 154 -2.95 37.48 -15.92
C PRO A 154 -3.59 37.94 -17.24
N PRO A 155 -2.92 38.70 -18.12
CA PRO A 155 -3.47 39.03 -19.44
C PRO A 155 -3.80 37.81 -20.30
N SER A 156 -2.93 36.79 -20.33
CA SER A 156 -3.20 35.55 -21.05
C SER A 156 -4.37 34.76 -20.48
N LEU A 157 -4.55 34.75 -19.16
CA LEU A 157 -5.72 34.11 -18.54
C LEU A 157 -7.03 34.76 -18.99
N ASP A 158 -7.07 36.09 -19.11
CA ASP A 158 -8.23 36.82 -19.60
C ASP A 158 -8.51 36.53 -21.08
N LEU A 159 -7.46 36.40 -21.91
CA LEU A 159 -7.60 35.99 -23.31
C LEU A 159 -8.15 34.56 -23.44
N LEU A 160 -7.66 33.62 -22.64
CA LEU A 160 -8.13 32.23 -22.62
C LEU A 160 -9.59 32.14 -22.15
N ALA A 161 -9.95 32.91 -21.11
CA ALA A 161 -11.32 32.98 -20.63
C ALA A 161 -12.29 33.56 -21.68
N ARG A 162 -11.89 34.60 -22.42
CA ARG A 162 -12.66 35.16 -23.54
C ARG A 162 -12.86 34.16 -24.69
N ALA A 163 -11.89 33.27 -24.89
CA ALA A 163 -11.98 32.18 -25.86
C ALA A 163 -12.76 30.96 -25.33
N GLY A 164 -13.23 30.97 -24.08
CA GLY A 164 -13.93 29.84 -23.45
C GLY A 164 -13.02 28.67 -23.05
N ILE A 165 -11.70 28.89 -22.96
CA ILE A 165 -10.70 27.88 -22.64
C ILE A 165 -10.41 27.90 -21.14
N ILE A 166 -10.57 26.76 -20.47
CA ILE A 166 -10.21 26.61 -19.05
C ILE A 166 -8.70 26.41 -18.97
N ALA A 167 -8.00 27.28 -18.23
CA ALA A 167 -6.56 27.26 -18.12
C ALA A 167 -6.09 27.07 -16.67
N MET A 168 -5.39 25.97 -16.42
CA MET A 168 -4.71 25.69 -15.15
C MET A 168 -3.24 26.11 -15.23
N ARG A 169 -2.81 26.90 -14.25
CA ARG A 169 -1.44 27.36 -14.10
C ARG A 169 -0.73 26.58 -12.98
N ARG A 170 0.58 26.39 -13.12
CA ARG A 170 1.46 25.80 -12.09
C ARG A 170 1.06 24.37 -11.68
N ALA A 171 0.69 23.53 -12.64
CA ALA A 171 0.46 22.11 -12.38
C ALA A 171 1.75 21.43 -11.92
N LYS A 172 1.63 20.45 -11.01
CA LYS A 172 2.77 19.67 -10.53
C LYS A 172 3.33 18.84 -11.68
N ARG A 173 4.65 18.79 -11.84
CA ARG A 173 5.33 18.02 -12.91
C ARG A 173 4.82 16.57 -13.00
N ARG A 174 4.68 15.89 -11.86
CA ARG A 174 4.17 14.50 -11.80
C ARG A 174 2.74 14.36 -12.33
N ASN A 175 1.91 15.39 -12.19
CA ASN A 175 0.53 15.34 -12.67
C ASN A 175 0.49 15.41 -14.20
N MET A 176 1.48 16.02 -14.86
CA MET A 176 1.60 15.98 -16.32
C MET A 176 1.82 14.55 -16.82
N GLU A 177 2.74 13.82 -16.20
CA GLU A 177 3.02 12.41 -16.52
C GLU A 177 1.77 11.54 -16.32
N ARG A 178 1.04 11.76 -15.22
CA ARG A 178 -0.23 11.07 -14.90
C ARG A 178 -1.35 11.41 -15.88
N LEU A 179 -1.49 12.68 -16.27
CA LEU A 179 -2.54 13.13 -17.18
C LEU A 179 -2.34 12.59 -18.58
N VAL A 180 -1.08 12.52 -19.05
CA VAL A 180 -0.71 11.87 -20.32
C VAL A 180 -1.15 10.40 -20.30
N LEU A 181 -0.87 9.68 -19.21
CA LEU A 181 -1.25 8.29 -19.07
C LEU A 181 -2.77 8.07 -18.94
N ALA A 182 -3.51 9.02 -18.39
CA ALA A 182 -4.97 8.92 -18.24
C ALA A 182 -5.72 9.33 -19.50
N CYS A 183 -5.45 10.52 -20.04
CA CYS A 183 -6.20 11.10 -21.16
C CYS A 183 -5.73 10.62 -22.53
N GLY A 184 -4.54 10.00 -22.60
CA GLY A 184 -3.79 9.88 -23.86
C GLY A 184 -3.20 11.23 -24.28
N GLY A 185 -2.28 11.22 -25.25
CA GLY A 185 -1.60 12.43 -25.74
C GLY A 185 -0.13 12.49 -25.31
N GLU A 186 0.54 13.60 -25.61
CA GLU A 186 1.95 13.82 -25.32
C GLU A 186 2.16 15.18 -24.64
N ALA A 187 3.04 15.22 -23.63
CA ALA A 187 3.40 16.46 -22.96
C ALA A 187 4.34 17.28 -23.86
N VAL A 188 3.81 18.35 -24.46
CA VAL A 188 4.56 19.24 -25.35
C VAL A 188 5.26 20.36 -24.56
N ASN A 189 6.52 20.64 -24.90
CA ASN A 189 7.32 21.70 -24.26
C ASN A 189 7.24 23.05 -24.98
N SER A 190 7.14 23.05 -26.31
CA SER A 190 7.03 24.26 -27.14
C SER A 190 5.65 24.33 -27.80
N VAL A 191 5.10 25.53 -27.96
CA VAL A 191 3.78 25.71 -28.59
C VAL A 191 3.84 25.41 -30.10
N ASP A 192 5.01 25.57 -30.72
CA ASP A 192 5.21 25.33 -32.16
C ASP A 192 5.08 23.84 -32.53
N ASP A 193 5.33 22.94 -31.58
CA ASP A 193 5.29 21.49 -31.77
C ASP A 193 3.89 20.90 -31.51
N VAL A 194 2.89 21.74 -31.21
CA VAL A 194 1.53 21.28 -30.88
C VAL A 194 0.81 20.84 -32.14
N THR A 195 0.64 19.53 -32.28
CA THR A 195 -0.24 18.93 -33.29
C THR A 195 -1.53 18.42 -32.66
N PRO A 196 -2.64 18.31 -33.42
CA PRO A 196 -3.88 17.74 -32.92
C PRO A 196 -3.73 16.31 -32.36
N ASP A 197 -2.74 15.56 -32.83
CA ASP A 197 -2.47 14.18 -32.41
C ASP A 197 -1.85 14.10 -31.00
N CYS A 198 -1.18 15.16 -30.55
CA CYS A 198 -0.61 15.23 -29.20
C CYS A 198 -1.66 15.47 -28.11
N LEU A 199 -2.90 15.82 -28.47
CA LEU A 199 -3.93 16.21 -27.50
C LEU A 199 -4.57 15.00 -26.83
N GLY A 200 -4.77 15.11 -25.51
CA GLY A 200 -5.50 14.13 -24.72
C GLY A 200 -7.01 14.31 -24.76
N TRP A 201 -7.75 13.24 -24.46
CA TRP A 201 -9.20 13.26 -24.41
C TRP A 201 -9.73 12.88 -23.02
N ALA A 202 -10.64 13.71 -22.50
CA ALA A 202 -11.40 13.45 -21.29
C ALA A 202 -12.88 13.77 -21.54
N GLY A 203 -13.77 12.91 -21.06
CA GLY A 203 -15.21 13.07 -21.29
C GLY A 203 -15.85 14.14 -20.42
N LEU A 204 -15.35 14.36 -19.20
CA LEU A 204 -15.86 15.39 -18.31
C LEU A 204 -14.71 16.05 -17.55
N VAL A 205 -14.62 17.37 -17.65
CA VAL A 205 -13.70 18.18 -16.85
C VAL A 205 -14.48 19.28 -16.16
N TYR A 206 -14.44 19.33 -14.83
CA TYR A 206 -15.13 20.34 -14.06
C TYR A 206 -14.30 20.83 -12.87
N GLU A 207 -14.54 22.08 -12.48
CA GLU A 207 -13.96 22.67 -11.28
C GLU A 207 -14.97 22.60 -10.12
N HIS A 208 -14.52 22.10 -8.99
CA HIS A 208 -15.23 22.11 -7.73
C HIS A 208 -14.51 23.03 -6.75
N VAL A 209 -15.19 24.07 -6.28
CA VAL A 209 -14.63 25.05 -5.36
C VAL A 209 -15.11 24.74 -3.95
N LEU A 210 -14.19 24.49 -3.03
CA LEU A 210 -14.46 24.32 -1.59
C LEU A 210 -13.78 25.44 -0.80
N GLY A 211 -14.56 26.42 -0.39
CA GLY A 211 -14.03 27.61 0.30
C GLY A 211 -13.10 28.40 -0.63
N GLU A 212 -11.82 28.50 -0.27
CA GLU A 212 -10.78 29.16 -1.08
C GLU A 212 -10.05 28.19 -2.03
N ASP A 213 -10.20 26.88 -1.81
CA ASP A 213 -9.52 25.85 -2.58
C ASP A 213 -10.34 25.45 -3.81
N LYS A 214 -9.65 25.28 -4.94
CA LYS A 214 -10.23 24.87 -6.23
C LYS A 214 -9.67 23.52 -6.62
N TYR A 215 -10.56 22.56 -6.90
CA TYR A 215 -10.24 21.21 -7.32
C TYR A 215 -10.75 20.99 -8.73
N THR A 216 -9.88 20.60 -9.66
CA THR A 216 -10.28 20.26 -11.02
C THR A 216 -10.33 18.76 -11.17
N PHE A 217 -11.50 18.24 -11.50
CA PHE A 217 -11.74 16.83 -11.75
C PHE A 217 -11.69 16.54 -13.24
N VAL A 218 -10.97 15.48 -13.59
CA VAL A 218 -10.87 14.96 -14.95
C VAL A 218 -11.41 13.53 -14.91
N GLU A 219 -12.58 13.33 -15.51
CA GLU A 219 -13.34 12.09 -15.47
C GLU A 219 -13.64 11.60 -16.90
N ASN A 220 -14.07 10.32 -17.00
CA ASN A 220 -14.39 9.65 -18.26
C ASN A 220 -13.23 9.68 -19.26
N VAL A 221 -12.06 9.18 -18.86
CA VAL A 221 -10.89 9.08 -19.74
C VAL A 221 -10.89 7.77 -20.53
N LYS A 222 -10.30 7.77 -21.73
CA LYS A 222 -10.29 6.60 -22.63
C LYS A 222 -9.38 5.47 -22.14
N ASN A 223 -8.19 5.80 -21.65
CA ASN A 223 -7.18 4.84 -21.22
C ASN A 223 -6.71 5.15 -19.78
N PRO A 224 -7.39 4.68 -18.74
CA PRO A 224 -7.01 5.00 -17.37
C PRO A 224 -5.80 4.16 -16.94
N HIS A 225 -4.58 4.53 -17.34
CA HIS A 225 -3.33 3.95 -16.79
C HIS A 225 -2.81 4.71 -15.57
N SER A 226 -3.55 5.72 -15.13
CA SER A 226 -3.27 6.56 -13.97
C SER A 226 -4.61 6.87 -13.28
N CYS A 227 -4.62 6.84 -11.95
CA CYS A 227 -5.84 7.03 -11.18
C CYS A 227 -5.58 7.92 -9.95
N THR A 228 -6.64 8.55 -9.46
CA THR A 228 -6.58 9.43 -8.29
C THR A 228 -7.55 8.92 -7.22
N ILE A 229 -7.03 8.60 -6.04
CA ILE A 229 -7.81 8.30 -4.85
C ILE A 229 -8.04 9.61 -4.12
N LEU A 230 -9.30 10.02 -4.05
CA LEU A 230 -9.71 11.21 -3.29
C LEU A 230 -10.15 10.82 -1.87
N ILE A 231 -9.38 11.23 -0.87
CA ILE A 231 -9.69 11.05 0.55
C ILE A 231 -10.45 12.28 1.05
N LYS A 232 -11.68 12.07 1.51
CA LYS A 232 -12.46 13.11 2.19
C LYS A 232 -12.42 12.86 3.70
N GLY A 233 -12.16 13.91 4.48
CA GLY A 233 -12.15 13.79 5.93
C GLY A 233 -12.44 15.13 6.64
N PRO A 234 -12.93 15.07 7.89
CA PRO A 234 -13.27 16.27 8.65
C PRO A 234 -12.04 16.98 9.21
N ASN A 235 -10.99 16.23 9.56
CA ASN A 235 -9.79 16.70 10.26
C ASN A 235 -8.53 16.22 9.55
N ASP A 236 -7.46 17.02 9.59
CA ASP A 236 -6.17 16.66 8.98
C ASP A 236 -5.55 15.41 9.58
N HIS A 237 -5.67 15.22 10.89
CA HIS A 237 -5.16 14.03 11.56
C HIS A 237 -5.81 12.75 11.03
N THR A 238 -7.13 12.78 10.84
CA THR A 238 -7.87 11.66 10.26
C THR A 238 -7.49 11.44 8.80
N ILE A 239 -7.34 12.51 8.02
CA ILE A 239 -6.90 12.43 6.62
C ILE A 239 -5.50 11.83 6.51
N ALA A 240 -4.56 12.24 7.37
CA ALA A 240 -3.20 11.71 7.40
C ALA A 240 -3.21 10.21 7.71
N GLN A 241 -3.96 9.78 8.72
CA GLN A 241 -4.11 8.37 9.07
C GLN A 241 -4.71 7.54 7.92
N ILE A 242 -5.74 8.05 7.24
CA ILE A 242 -6.33 7.37 6.07
C ILE A 242 -5.31 7.31 4.92
N LYS A 243 -4.59 8.39 4.67
CA LYS A 243 -3.57 8.45 3.62
C LYS A 243 -2.45 7.44 3.85
N ASP A 244 -1.97 7.33 5.09
CA ASP A 244 -0.94 6.34 5.45
C ASP A 244 -1.49 4.91 5.31
N ALA A 245 -2.70 4.65 5.79
CA ALA A 245 -3.35 3.34 5.63
C ALA A 245 -3.57 2.95 4.15
N VAL A 246 -4.02 3.89 3.30
CA VAL A 246 -4.18 3.66 1.86
C VAL A 246 -2.85 3.39 1.19
N ARG A 247 -1.78 4.10 1.58
CA ARG A 247 -0.43 3.86 1.04
C ARG A 247 0.06 2.45 1.34
N ASP A 248 -0.17 1.96 2.55
CA ASP A 248 0.24 0.62 2.95
C ASP A 248 -0.63 -0.44 2.28
N GLY A 249 -1.94 -0.20 2.16
CA GLY A 249 -2.85 -1.07 1.39
C GLY A 249 -2.45 -1.18 -0.09
N LEU A 250 -2.08 -0.05 -0.73
CA LEU A 250 -1.60 -0.04 -2.12
C LEU A 250 -0.31 -0.85 -2.27
N ARG A 251 0.64 -0.71 -1.32
CA ARG A 251 1.90 -1.48 -1.31
C ARG A 251 1.63 -2.98 -1.09
N ALA A 252 0.77 -3.35 -0.16
CA ALA A 252 0.43 -4.75 0.12
C ALA A 252 -0.21 -5.45 -1.08
N VAL A 253 -1.17 -4.78 -1.74
CA VAL A 253 -1.79 -5.29 -2.98
C VAL A 253 -0.77 -5.38 -4.11
N LYS A 254 0.10 -4.37 -4.27
CA LYS A 254 1.19 -4.41 -5.24
C LYS A 254 2.08 -5.64 -5.02
N ASN A 255 2.57 -5.86 -3.80
CA ASN A 255 3.46 -6.98 -3.49
C ASN A 255 2.78 -8.32 -3.80
N THR A 256 1.48 -8.43 -3.52
CA THR A 256 0.71 -9.65 -3.84
C THR A 256 0.64 -9.92 -5.34
N VAL A 257 0.57 -8.87 -6.16
CA VAL A 257 0.55 -8.99 -7.62
C VAL A 257 1.94 -9.32 -8.17
N GLU A 258 3.01 -8.79 -7.57
CA GLU A 258 4.39 -9.06 -7.99
C GLU A 258 4.90 -10.44 -7.54
N ASP A 259 4.58 -10.86 -6.31
CA ASP A 259 5.05 -12.12 -5.72
C ASP A 259 4.19 -13.34 -6.10
N GLU A 260 2.98 -13.11 -6.63
CA GLU A 260 1.99 -14.14 -7.02
C GLU A 260 1.70 -15.17 -5.92
N ALA A 261 1.89 -14.81 -4.65
CA ALA A 261 1.74 -15.70 -3.52
C ALA A 261 1.30 -14.92 -2.27
N VAL A 262 0.55 -15.60 -1.40
CA VAL A 262 0.13 -15.08 -0.10
C VAL A 262 0.38 -16.09 1.00
N ILE A 263 0.46 -15.60 2.22
CA ILE A 263 0.68 -16.41 3.43
C ILE A 263 -0.51 -16.20 4.35
N LEU A 264 -0.94 -17.27 5.01
CA LEU A 264 -1.99 -17.19 6.02
C LEU A 264 -1.49 -16.41 7.25
N GLY A 265 -2.24 -15.37 7.63
CA GLY A 265 -1.93 -14.50 8.76
C GLY A 265 -2.30 -15.09 10.12
N ALA A 266 -2.61 -14.21 11.09
CA ALA A 266 -3.03 -14.55 12.46
C ALA A 266 -2.03 -15.45 13.24
N GLY A 267 -0.75 -15.39 12.91
CA GLY A 267 0.27 -16.21 13.57
C GLY A 267 0.37 -17.66 13.04
N ALA A 268 -0.38 -18.01 11.99
CA ALA A 268 -0.42 -19.38 11.46
C ALA A 268 0.96 -19.82 10.93
N PHE A 269 1.61 -18.96 10.15
CA PHE A 269 2.95 -19.23 9.65
C PHE A 269 3.97 -19.39 10.78
N GLU A 270 3.92 -18.52 11.78
CA GLU A 270 4.85 -18.50 12.92
C GLU A 270 4.73 -19.77 13.77
N VAL A 271 3.49 -20.23 14.04
CA VAL A 271 3.22 -21.47 14.78
C VAL A 271 3.66 -22.69 13.96
N ALA A 272 3.31 -22.75 12.68
CA ALA A 272 3.68 -23.86 11.80
C ALA A 272 5.20 -23.94 11.59
N ALA A 273 5.87 -22.80 11.42
CA ALA A 273 7.32 -22.72 11.28
C ALA A 273 8.04 -23.16 12.56
N ARG A 274 7.54 -22.80 13.75
CA ARG A 274 8.07 -23.32 15.01
C ARG A 274 7.98 -24.85 15.05
N GLN A 275 6.82 -25.41 14.72
CA GLN A 275 6.61 -26.86 14.77
C GLN A 275 7.55 -27.60 13.80
N TYR A 276 7.71 -27.05 12.59
CA TYR A 276 8.66 -27.55 11.60
C TYR A 276 10.10 -27.51 12.11
N LEU A 277 10.54 -26.39 12.70
CA LEU A 277 11.90 -26.24 13.23
C LEU A 277 12.20 -27.21 14.39
N VAL A 278 11.23 -27.44 15.27
CA VAL A 278 11.38 -28.36 16.42
C VAL A 278 11.42 -29.82 15.98
N ASN A 279 10.65 -30.18 14.94
CA ASN A 279 10.52 -31.57 14.48
C ASN A 279 11.59 -31.99 13.46
N GLU A 280 11.86 -31.15 12.45
CA GLU A 280 12.66 -31.56 11.28
C GLU A 280 14.16 -31.22 11.40
N VAL A 281 14.53 -30.24 12.23
CA VAL A 281 15.94 -29.82 12.34
C VAL A 281 16.73 -30.73 13.29
N LYS A 282 17.74 -31.41 12.75
CA LYS A 282 18.59 -32.40 13.44
C LYS A 282 19.26 -31.87 14.72
N LYS A 283 19.41 -32.80 15.68
CA LYS A 283 19.82 -32.65 17.10
C LYS A 283 21.13 -31.89 17.41
N THR A 284 21.96 -31.53 16.44
CA THR A 284 23.35 -31.10 16.70
C THR A 284 23.48 -29.66 17.23
N VAL A 285 22.57 -28.74 16.86
CA VAL A 285 22.54 -27.34 17.36
C VAL A 285 21.17 -27.01 17.95
N LYS A 286 20.60 -27.96 18.69
CA LYS A 286 19.19 -27.92 19.13
C LYS A 286 18.82 -26.63 19.87
N ARG A 287 19.71 -26.09 20.71
CA ARG A 287 19.38 -24.95 21.59
C ARG A 287 19.30 -23.61 20.86
N GLY A 288 20.18 -23.33 19.91
CA GLY A 288 20.08 -22.10 19.09
C GLY A 288 18.88 -22.11 18.16
N VAL A 289 18.56 -23.27 17.57
CA VAL A 289 17.35 -23.44 16.77
C VAL A 289 16.09 -23.31 17.63
N GLN A 290 16.10 -23.87 18.84
CA GLN A 290 14.99 -23.76 19.80
C GLN A 290 14.74 -22.30 20.18
N ALA A 291 15.79 -21.53 20.48
CA ALA A 291 15.69 -20.11 20.78
C ALA A 291 15.01 -19.33 19.65
N PHE A 292 15.36 -19.62 18.39
CA PHE A 292 14.72 -19.00 17.22
C PHE A 292 13.25 -19.43 17.08
N ALA A 293 12.99 -20.73 17.22
CA ALA A 293 11.64 -21.29 17.10
C ALA A 293 10.69 -20.73 18.17
N ASP A 294 11.16 -20.53 19.40
CA ASP A 294 10.37 -19.94 20.47
C ASP A 294 10.18 -18.42 20.27
N ALA A 295 11.14 -17.75 19.63
CA ALA A 295 11.03 -16.33 19.30
C ALA A 295 9.95 -16.05 18.24
N LEU A 296 9.66 -16.99 17.33
CA LEU A 296 8.58 -16.85 16.33
C LEU A 296 7.20 -16.67 17.00
N LEU A 297 7.00 -17.21 18.21
CA LEU A 297 5.73 -17.08 18.92
C LEU A 297 5.45 -15.68 19.46
N VAL A 298 6.38 -14.72 19.36
CA VAL A 298 6.12 -13.35 19.85
C VAL A 298 4.90 -12.74 19.16
N VAL A 299 4.75 -12.95 17.85
CA VAL A 299 3.64 -12.37 17.07
C VAL A 299 2.28 -12.89 17.57
N PRO A 300 2.00 -14.20 17.60
CA PRO A 300 0.71 -14.69 18.10
C PRO A 300 0.50 -14.39 19.59
N LYS A 301 1.56 -14.40 20.43
CA LYS A 301 1.44 -14.03 21.85
C LYS A 301 1.02 -12.57 22.04
N THR A 302 1.70 -11.64 21.38
CA THR A 302 1.38 -10.22 21.46
C THR A 302 0.01 -9.92 20.87
N LEU A 303 -0.41 -10.62 19.81
CA LEU A 303 -1.77 -10.50 19.28
C LEU A 303 -2.84 -10.97 20.28
N ALA A 304 -2.62 -12.11 20.95
CA ALA A 304 -3.52 -12.61 21.98
C ALA A 304 -3.60 -11.65 23.18
N GLU A 305 -2.45 -11.14 23.63
CA GLU A 305 -2.36 -10.16 24.73
C GLU A 305 -3.10 -8.86 24.40
N ASN A 306 -2.90 -8.31 23.19
CA ASN A 306 -3.62 -7.12 22.73
C ASN A 306 -5.13 -7.33 22.61
N SER A 307 -5.55 -8.59 22.41
CA SER A 307 -6.97 -8.96 22.35
C SER A 307 -7.58 -9.25 23.72
N GLY A 308 -6.79 -9.22 24.81
CA GLY A 308 -7.24 -9.55 26.16
C GLY A 308 -7.47 -11.05 26.39
N LEU A 309 -6.95 -11.91 25.51
CA LEU A 309 -7.04 -13.36 25.64
C LEU A 309 -5.87 -13.90 26.48
N ASP A 310 -6.06 -15.07 27.09
CA ASP A 310 -4.96 -15.76 27.76
C ASP A 310 -3.96 -16.28 26.72
N THR A 311 -2.72 -15.79 26.81
CA THR A 311 -1.66 -16.11 25.84
C THR A 311 -1.28 -17.59 25.85
N GLN A 312 -1.38 -18.30 26.98
CA GLN A 312 -1.00 -19.71 27.05
C GLN A 312 -2.08 -20.58 26.41
N ASP A 313 -3.34 -20.34 26.76
CA ASP A 313 -4.47 -21.08 26.23
C ASP A 313 -4.57 -20.96 24.70
N VAL A 314 -4.39 -19.74 24.17
CA VAL A 314 -4.41 -19.49 22.72
C VAL A 314 -3.28 -20.23 22.02
N ILE A 315 -2.06 -20.18 22.55
CA ILE A 315 -0.91 -20.86 21.93
C ILE A 315 -1.07 -22.38 22.00
N ILE A 316 -1.57 -22.93 23.11
CA ILE A 316 -1.87 -24.37 23.23
C ILE A 316 -2.92 -24.77 22.19
N ALA A 317 -4.02 -24.02 22.10
CA ALA A 317 -5.07 -24.28 21.12
C ALA A 317 -4.51 -24.26 19.69
N LEU A 318 -3.75 -23.23 19.32
CA LEU A 318 -3.14 -23.12 17.98
C LEU A 318 -2.15 -24.26 17.69
N THR A 319 -1.36 -24.68 18.67
CA THR A 319 -0.38 -25.78 18.49
C THR A 319 -1.06 -27.14 18.28
N VAL A 320 -2.32 -27.31 18.71
CA VAL A 320 -3.06 -28.56 18.47
C VAL A 320 -3.56 -28.68 17.02
N TYR A 321 -3.73 -27.56 16.32
CA TYR A 321 -4.26 -27.53 14.94
C TYR A 321 -3.18 -27.66 13.85
N PHE A 322 -1.90 -27.54 14.19
CA PHE A 322 -0.75 -27.60 13.27
C PHE A 322 0.21 -28.75 13.62
#